data_AF-X1MLB6-F1
#
_entry.id   AF-X1MLB6-F1
#
_cell.length_a   1.000
_cell.length_b   1.000
_cell.length_c   1.000
_cell.angle_alpha   90.00
_cell.angle_beta   90.00
_cell.angle_gamma   90.00
#
_symmetry.space_group_name_H-M   'P 1'
#
loop_
_entity.id
_entity.type
_entity.pdbx_description
1 polymer ?
#
loop_
_entity_poly.entity_id
_entity_poly.type
_entity_poly.pdbx_seq_one_letter_code
_entity_poly.pdbx_strand_id
1 'polypeptide(L)'
;MNIKKLEEVIRLMEKHSLTEISIEEEGVKIHLRKGPLGQLERSVEMMAPPVPAPAGEVPAPPKKQEKNTVEIKSPMVGTFYRSPSPDAKAFVDVGSKVL
;
A
#
# COMPACT_ATOMS: atom_id res chain seq x y z
N MET A 1 18.27 17.90 19.53
CA MET A 1 17.80 16.49 19.56
C MET A 1 18.59 15.71 20.62
N ASN A 2 17.94 15.11 21.63
CA ASN A 2 18.62 14.43 22.73
C ASN A 2 18.34 12.92 22.69
N ILE A 3 19.39 12.08 22.75
CA ILE A 3 19.30 10.61 22.85
C ILE A 3 18.39 10.16 24.01
N LYS A 4 18.37 10.94 25.10
CA LYS A 4 17.52 10.69 26.27
C LYS A 4 16.02 10.64 25.96
N LYS A 5 15.52 11.47 25.03
CA LYS A 5 14.10 11.47 24.63
C LYS A 5 13.73 10.19 23.86
N LEU A 6 14.65 9.65 23.06
CA LEU A 6 14.42 8.41 22.31
C LEU A 6 14.30 7.20 23.26
N GLU A 7 15.14 7.13 24.29
CA GLU A 7 15.05 6.10 25.33
C GLU A 7 13.73 6.15 26.11
N GLU A 8 13.23 7.35 26.38
CA GLU A 8 11.94 7.54 27.05
C GLU A 8 10.77 7.07 26.16
N VAL A 9 10.81 7.38 24.87
CA VAL A 9 9.82 6.90 23.88
C VAL A 9 9.82 5.37 23.77
N ILE A 10 11.01 4.75 23.72
CA ILE A 10 11.13 3.28 23.70
C ILE A 10 10.54 2.66 24.97
N ARG A 11 10.86 3.21 26.15
CA ARG A 11 10.29 2.75 27.43
C ARG A 11 8.76 2.89 27.46
N LEU A 12 8.22 3.97 26.90
CA LEU A 12 6.78 4.18 26.80
C LEU A 12 6.13 3.13 25.88
N MET A 13 6.76 2.81 24.75
CA MET A 13 6.29 1.77 23.83
C MET A 13 6.32 0.36 24.43
N GLU A 14 7.30 0.05 25.29
CA GLU A 14 7.34 -1.21 26.03
C GLU A 14 6.25 -1.26 27.09
N LYS A 15 6.14 -0.23 27.93
CA LYS A 15 5.15 -0.17 29.03
C LYS A 15 3.71 -0.27 28.53
N HIS A 16 3.41 0.35 27.40
CA HIS A 16 2.06 0.37 26.82
C HIS A 16 1.86 -0.65 25.70
N SER A 17 2.84 -1.53 25.45
CA SER A 17 2.80 -2.52 24.36
C SER A 17 2.43 -1.93 22.99
N LEU A 18 2.91 -0.72 22.70
CA LEU A 18 2.61 -0.02 21.44
C LEU A 18 3.42 -0.62 20.29
N THR A 19 2.77 -0.77 19.14
CA THR A 19 3.36 -1.32 17.91
C THR A 19 3.97 -0.24 17.03
N GLU A 20 3.45 0.99 17.08
CA GLU A 20 3.91 2.12 16.26
C GLU A 20 3.70 3.46 16.98
N ILE A 21 4.66 4.37 16.84
CA ILE A 21 4.56 5.75 17.32
C ILE A 21 5.19 6.71 16.30
N SER A 22 4.54 7.85 16.10
CA SER A 22 5.00 8.93 15.20
C SER A 22 5.00 10.24 15.97
N ILE A 23 6.14 10.93 16.03
CA ILE A 23 6.31 12.19 16.76
C ILE A 23 6.90 13.22 15.80
N GLU A 24 6.33 14.42 15.79
CA GLU A 24 6.78 15.56 14.99
C GLU A 24 7.03 16.74 15.93
N GLU A 25 8.30 17.14 16.09
CA GLU A 25 8.72 18.23 16.98
C GLU A 25 9.76 19.08 16.24
N GLU A 26 9.53 20.41 16.15
CA GLU A 26 10.46 21.40 15.58
C GLU A 26 11.05 21.04 14.21
N GLY A 27 10.24 20.43 13.33
CA GLY A 27 10.66 20.04 11.98
C GLY A 27 11.37 18.69 11.90
N VAL A 28 11.45 17.94 13.00
CA VAL A 28 12.00 16.59 13.04
C VAL A 28 10.91 15.56 13.26
N LYS A 29 10.81 14.61 12.33
CA LYS A 29 9.81 13.55 12.31
C LYS A 29 10.44 12.20 12.65
N ILE A 30 9.98 11.59 13.75
CA ILE A 30 10.47 10.29 14.24
C ILE A 30 9.34 9.26 14.11
N HIS A 31 9.61 8.19 13.36
CA HIS A 31 8.74 7.02 13.26
C HIS A 31 9.42 5.82 13.93
N LEU A 32 8.75 5.20 14.89
CA LEU A 32 9.25 4.03 15.61
C LEU A 32 8.22 2.91 15.54
N ARG A 33 8.65 1.72 15.10
CA ARG A 33 7.79 0.52 14.94
C ARG A 33 8.40 -0.67 15.68
N LYS A 34 7.59 -1.32 16.51
CA LYS A 34 7.93 -2.52 17.27
C LYS A 34 7.28 -3.73 16.62
N GLY A 35 8.05 -4.50 15.85
CA GLY A 35 7.59 -5.71 15.18
C GLY A 35 8.59 -6.20 14.13
N PRO A 36 8.47 -7.45 13.64
CA PRO A 36 9.39 -8.00 12.66
C PRO A 36 9.39 -7.16 11.37
N LEU A 37 10.56 -6.61 11.03
CA LEU A 37 10.82 -6.02 9.72
C LEU A 37 10.94 -7.17 8.71
N GLY A 38 9.79 -7.55 8.14
CA GLY A 38 9.73 -8.56 7.10
C GLY A 38 9.42 -9.96 7.63
N GLN A 39 8.13 -10.24 7.78
CA GLN A 39 7.65 -11.62 7.67
C GLN A 39 6.28 -11.59 6.99
N LEU A 40 6.31 -11.56 5.66
CA LEU A 40 5.22 -12.11 4.85
C LEU A 40 5.61 -13.56 4.57
N GLU A 41 5.37 -14.44 5.54
CA GLU A 41 5.26 -15.86 5.23
C GLU A 41 3.89 -16.05 4.57
N ARG A 42 3.87 -16.17 3.24
CA ARG A 42 2.74 -16.77 2.55
C ARG A 42 3.00 -18.27 2.50
N SER A 43 2.38 -19.00 3.41
CA SER A 43 2.12 -20.42 3.23
C SER A 43 1.29 -20.59 1.96
N VAL A 44 1.88 -21.21 0.93
CA VAL A 44 1.14 -21.62 -0.27
C VAL A 44 0.38 -22.88 0.11
N GLU A 45 -0.89 -22.72 0.46
CA GLU A 45 -1.83 -23.82 0.54
C GLU A 45 -2.08 -24.30 -0.90
N MET A 46 -1.63 -25.52 -1.21
CA MET A 46 -1.87 -26.18 -2.49
C MET A 46 -3.37 -26.44 -2.63
N MET A 47 -4.07 -25.51 -3.27
CA MET A 47 -5.46 -25.69 -3.65
C MET A 47 -5.53 -26.63 -4.86
N ALA A 48 -6.41 -27.63 -4.77
CA ALA A 48 -6.73 -28.62 -5.80
C ALA A 48 -6.97 -28.00 -7.19
N PRO A 49 -6.76 -28.74 -8.29
CA PRO A 49 -6.88 -28.21 -9.64
C PRO A 49 -8.27 -27.58 -9.86
N PRO A 50 -8.35 -26.34 -10.37
CA PRO A 50 -9.64 -25.71 -10.62
C PRO A 50 -10.37 -26.47 -11.72
N VAL A 51 -11.59 -26.88 -11.42
CA VAL A 51 -12.64 -27.11 -12.43
C VAL A 51 -12.73 -25.88 -13.33
N PRO A 52 -12.88 -26.04 -14.66
CA PRO A 52 -12.87 -24.92 -15.58
C PRO A 52 -14.08 -24.02 -15.29
N ALA A 53 -13.82 -22.89 -14.65
CA ALA A 53 -14.74 -21.76 -14.59
C ALA A 53 -14.89 -21.17 -16.01
N PRO A 54 -16.04 -20.57 -16.36
CA PRO A 54 -16.20 -19.94 -17.66
C PRO A 54 -15.08 -18.90 -17.84
N ALA A 55 -14.41 -18.95 -18.99
CA ALA A 55 -13.37 -18.02 -19.34
C ALA A 55 -13.94 -16.60 -19.27
N GLY A 56 -13.54 -15.84 -18.23
CA GLY A 56 -13.72 -14.40 -18.23
C GLY A 56 -12.96 -13.84 -19.43
N GLU A 57 -13.63 -13.00 -20.22
CA GLU A 57 -13.06 -12.33 -21.37
C GLU A 57 -11.68 -11.76 -21.03
N VAL A 58 -10.66 -12.24 -21.73
CA VAL A 58 -9.38 -11.56 -21.80
C VAL A 58 -9.67 -10.22 -22.51
N PRO A 59 -9.48 -9.06 -21.86
CA PRO A 59 -9.71 -7.80 -22.54
C PRO A 59 -8.80 -7.74 -23.77
N ALA A 60 -9.40 -7.49 -24.93
CA ALA A 60 -8.71 -7.36 -26.19
C ALA A 60 -7.52 -6.37 -26.05
N PRO A 61 -6.41 -6.60 -26.78
CA PRO A 61 -5.28 -5.67 -26.76
C PRO A 61 -5.78 -4.26 -27.06
N PRO A 62 -5.34 -3.23 -26.30
CA PRO A 62 -5.87 -1.89 -26.45
C PRO A 62 -5.64 -1.39 -27.87
N LYS A 63 -6.71 -0.80 -28.42
CA LYS A 63 -6.77 -0.20 -29.74
C LYS A 63 -5.65 0.86 -29.87
N LYS A 64 -5.06 0.92 -31.07
CA LYS A 64 -3.94 1.79 -31.46
C LYS A 64 -3.99 3.16 -30.76
N GLN A 65 -2.92 3.45 -30.03
CA GLN A 65 -2.68 4.64 -29.20
C GLN A 65 -3.05 5.94 -29.93
N GLU A 66 -3.98 6.71 -29.36
CA GLU A 66 -4.24 8.07 -29.84
C GLU A 66 -3.04 8.96 -29.49
N LYS A 67 -2.60 9.78 -30.44
CA LYS A 67 -1.35 10.57 -30.38
C LYS A 67 -1.27 11.57 -29.21
N ASN A 68 -2.36 11.75 -28.44
CA ASN A 68 -2.48 12.69 -27.32
C ASN A 68 -2.86 12.02 -26.00
N THR A 69 -2.63 10.71 -25.85
CA THR A 69 -2.87 10.02 -24.57
C THR A 69 -1.57 9.78 -23.82
N VAL A 70 -1.55 10.12 -22.52
CA VAL A 70 -0.44 9.76 -21.62
C VAL A 70 -0.78 8.43 -20.95
N GLU A 71 0.09 7.44 -21.12
CA GLU A 71 -0.05 6.13 -20.46
C GLU A 71 0.66 6.15 -19.10
N ILE A 72 -0.06 5.87 -18.02
CA ILE A 72 0.51 5.77 -16.67
C ILE A 72 0.80 4.29 -16.38
N LYS A 73 2.07 3.90 -16.47
CA LYS A 73 2.53 2.54 -16.19
C LYS A 73 2.89 2.37 -14.71
N SER A 74 2.64 1.18 -14.18
CA SER A 74 3.05 0.85 -12.81
C SER A 74 4.58 0.74 -12.71
N PRO A 75 5.24 1.44 -11.77
CA PRO A 75 6.69 1.33 -11.56
C PRO A 75 7.10 0.01 -10.87
N MET A 76 6.15 -0.71 -10.27
CA MET A 76 6.37 -1.95 -9.52
C MET A 76 5.24 -2.95 -9.79
N VAL A 77 5.51 -4.24 -9.56
CA VAL A 77 4.47 -5.30 -9.63
C VAL A 77 3.62 -5.25 -8.36
N GLY A 78 2.30 -5.26 -8.51
CA GLY A 78 1.39 -5.20 -7.37
C GLY A 78 -0.08 -5.22 -7.78
N THR A 79 -0.94 -4.94 -6.81
CA THR A 79 -2.39 -4.84 -7.00
C THR A 79 -2.79 -3.38 -7.06
N PHE A 80 -3.52 -2.99 -8.11
CA PHE A 80 -4.05 -1.64 -8.26
C PHE A 80 -5.39 -1.49 -7.54
N TYR A 81 -5.55 -0.41 -6.78
CA TYR A 81 -6.81 -0.04 -6.12
C TYR A 81 -7.26 1.34 -6.59
N ARG A 82 -8.54 1.46 -6.97
CA ARG A 82 -9.14 2.73 -7.38
C ARG A 82 -9.56 3.62 -6.20
N SER A 83 -9.71 3.04 -5.01
CA SER A 83 -10.15 3.71 -3.78
C SER A 83 -9.22 3.34 -2.61
N PRO A 84 -9.13 4.18 -1.56
CA PRO A 84 -8.32 3.87 -0.37
C PRO A 84 -8.91 2.77 0.51
N SER A 85 -10.22 2.52 0.43
CA SER A 85 -10.93 1.44 1.13
C SER A 85 -12.19 1.04 0.35
N PRO A 86 -12.84 -0.11 0.64
CA PRO A 86 -14.00 -0.61 -0.13
C PRO A 86 -15.19 0.35 -0.18
N ASP A 87 -15.46 1.05 0.93
CA ASP A 87 -16.57 2.01 1.04
C ASP A 87 -16.17 3.46 0.67
N ALA A 88 -14.89 3.72 0.40
CA ALA A 88 -14.43 5.05 0.04
C ALA A 88 -14.56 5.32 -1.47
N LYS A 89 -14.72 6.61 -1.81
CA LYS A 89 -14.72 7.09 -3.20
C LYS A 89 -13.38 6.81 -3.88
N ALA A 90 -13.42 6.71 -5.20
CA ALA A 90 -12.23 6.56 -6.01
C ALA A 90 -11.31 7.79 -5.89
N PHE A 91 -10.01 7.60 -6.07
CA PHE A 91 -9.03 8.68 -6.11
C PHE A 91 -9.27 9.63 -7.30
N VAL A 92 -9.78 9.09 -8.42
CA VAL A 92 -10.08 9.83 -9.64
C VAL A 92 -11.21 9.16 -10.42
N ASP A 93 -12.07 9.97 -11.05
CA ASP A 93 -13.14 9.55 -11.93
C ASP A 93 -12.92 10.00 -13.37
N VAL A 94 -13.64 9.39 -14.31
CA VAL A 94 -13.55 9.75 -15.72
C VAL A 94 -14.04 11.19 -15.90
N GLY A 95 -13.22 12.03 -16.54
CA GLY A 95 -13.49 13.46 -16.72
C GLY A 95 -13.00 14.34 -15.58
N SER A 96 -12.48 13.76 -14.49
CA SER A 96 -11.78 14.54 -13.46
C SER A 96 -10.49 15.14 -14.03
N LYS A 97 -10.28 16.43 -13.79
CA LYS A 97 -9.01 17.10 -14.12
C LYS A 97 -7.95 16.71 -13.09
N VAL A 98 -6.89 16.07 -13.56
CA VAL A 98 -5.69 15.78 -12.77
C VAL A 98 -4.66 16.89 -13.07
N LEU A 99 -4.20 17.59 -12.04
CA LEU A 99 -3.23 18.70 -12.14
C LEU A 99 -1.82 18.22 -11.85
#